data_AF-A0A916B3Z8-F1
#
_entry.id   AF-A0A916B3Z8-F1
#
_cell.length_a   1.000
_cell.length_b   1.000
_cell.length_c   1.000
_cell.angle_alpha   90.00
_cell.angle_beta   90.00
_cell.angle_gamma   90.00
#
_symmetry.space_group_name_H-M   'P 1'
#
loop_
_entity.id
_entity.type
_entity.pdbx_description
1 polymer ?
#
loop_
_entity_poly.entity_id
_entity_poly.type
_entity_poly.pdbx_seq_one_letter_code
_entity_poly.pdbx_strand_id
1 'polypeptide(L)'
;MNIPELLHTFHLPRNATPLAARVRVNRGDTYRILGRYDQARADFDRALRINPASARAYHGRARLLFETRDYARAIDDMRRALDLA
;
A
#
# COMPACT_ATOMS: atom_id res chain seq x y z
N MET A 1 -32.06 -29.39 4.81
CA MET A 1 -31.43 -28.10 4.46
C MET A 1 -30.39 -27.82 5.53
N ASN A 2 -29.14 -28.21 5.28
CA ASN A 2 -28.05 -28.16 6.26
C ASN A 2 -27.22 -26.90 5.96
N ILE A 3 -26.92 -26.08 6.96
CA ILE A 3 -26.17 -24.83 6.82
C ILE A 3 -24.74 -25.04 7.34
N PRO A 4 -23.76 -25.52 6.55
CA PRO A 4 -22.37 -25.55 7.00
C PRO A 4 -21.44 -24.66 6.16
N GLU A 5 -21.81 -23.41 5.86
CA GLU A 5 -21.00 -22.60 4.90
C GLU A 5 -20.73 -21.13 5.25
N LEU A 6 -20.90 -20.68 6.50
CA LEU A 6 -20.65 -19.27 6.84
C LEU A 6 -19.80 -19.02 8.09
N LEU A 7 -18.94 -19.96 8.46
CA LEU A 7 -17.94 -19.76 9.53
C LEU A 7 -16.48 -19.98 9.08
N HIS A 8 -16.21 -20.03 7.77
CA HIS A 8 -14.89 -19.66 7.22
C HIS A 8 -14.76 -18.13 7.09
N THR A 9 -15.32 -17.40 8.05
CA THR A 9 -15.19 -15.95 8.20
C THR A 9 -13.73 -15.56 8.36
N PHE A 10 -13.15 -15.12 7.24
CA PHE A 10 -11.99 -14.25 7.11
C PHE A 10 -11.47 -13.68 8.45
N HIS A 11 -10.51 -14.36 9.06
CA HIS A 11 -9.65 -13.73 10.05
C HIS A 11 -8.66 -12.81 9.31
N LEU A 12 -9.10 -11.60 8.96
CA LEU A 12 -8.14 -10.50 8.86
C LEU A 12 -7.52 -10.36 10.27
N PRO A 13 -6.18 -10.38 10.41
CA PRO A 13 -5.56 -10.26 11.72
C PRO A 13 -6.11 -9.00 12.40
N ARG A 14 -6.47 -9.14 13.68
CA ARG A 14 -7.23 -8.19 14.54
C ARG A 14 -6.77 -6.71 14.51
N ASN A 15 -5.65 -6.41 13.83
CA ASN A 15 -4.99 -5.10 13.72
C ASN A 15 -4.75 -4.62 12.26
N ALA A 16 -5.30 -5.28 11.24
CA ALA A 16 -5.12 -4.91 9.82
C ALA A 16 -6.35 -4.17 9.26
N THR A 17 -6.67 -3.01 9.83
CA THR A 17 -7.75 -2.19 9.29
C THR A 17 -7.29 -1.40 8.06
N PRO A 18 -8.16 -1.12 7.08
CA PRO A 18 -7.88 -0.19 5.99
C PRO A 18 -7.39 1.20 6.47
N LEU A 19 -7.79 1.61 7.67
CA LEU A 19 -7.30 2.83 8.31
C LEU A 19 -5.79 2.76 8.60
N ALA A 20 -5.29 1.61 9.07
CA ALA A 20 -3.86 1.42 9.33
C ALA A 20 -3.00 1.48 8.05
N ALA A 21 -3.55 1.07 6.90
CA ALA A 21 -2.90 1.25 5.60
C ALA A 21 -2.85 2.74 5.21
N ARG A 22 -3.98 3.47 5.34
CA ARG A 22 -4.06 4.91 5.05
C ARG A 22 -3.07 5.74 5.87
N VAL A 23 -2.95 5.47 7.17
CA VAL A 23 -2.00 6.18 8.04
C VAL A 23 -0.57 6.00 7.56
N ARG A 24 -0.21 4.78 7.13
CA ARG A 24 1.12 4.52 6.58
C ARG A 24 1.38 5.20 5.24
N VAL A 25 0.39 5.24 4.34
CA VAL A 25 0.52 5.99 3.08
C VAL A 25 0.80 7.46 3.37
N ASN A 26 0.03 8.09 4.27
CA ASN A 26 0.25 9.49 4.64
C ASN A 26 1.65 9.72 5.21
N ARG A 27 2.09 8.86 6.13
CA ARG A 27 3.42 8.98 6.76
C ARG A 27 4.55 8.73 5.76
N GLY A 28 4.38 7.76 4.87
CA GLY A 28 5.32 7.49 3.77
C GLY A 28 5.47 8.69 2.84
N ASP A 29 4.36 9.35 2.49
CA ASP A 29 4.37 10.59 1.73
C ASP A 29 5.12 11.72 2.46
N THR A 30 4.89 11.88 3.77
CA THR A 30 5.65 12.85 4.58
C THR A 30 7.14 12.56 4.57
N TYR A 31 7.54 11.29 4.77
CA TYR A 31 8.96 10.92 4.72
C TYR A 31 9.58 11.15 3.35
N ARG A 32 8.84 10.88 2.26
CA ARG A 32 9.29 11.15 0.89
C ARG A 32 9.56 12.64 0.69
N ILE A 33 8.63 13.51 1.09
CA ILE A 33 8.80 14.98 1.01
C ILE A 33 10.01 15.46 1.82
N LEU A 34 10.30 14.81 2.96
CA LEU A 34 11.46 15.12 3.80
C LEU A 34 12.79 14.50 3.29
N GLY A 35 12.80 13.83 2.14
CA GLY A 35 13.97 13.13 1.60
C GLY A 35 14.38 11.86 2.36
N ARG A 36 13.54 11.38 3.28
CA ARG A 36 13.77 10.18 4.11
C ARG A 36 13.28 8.92 3.38
N TYR A 37 13.92 8.61 2.26
CA TYR A 37 13.42 7.65 1.28
C TYR A 37 13.28 6.21 1.81
N ASP A 38 14.19 5.74 2.66
CA ASP A 38 14.09 4.37 3.23
C ASP A 38 12.85 4.22 4.13
N GLN A 39 12.58 5.24 4.94
CA GLN A 39 11.40 5.27 5.82
C GLN A 39 10.11 5.36 4.99
N ALA A 40 10.12 6.17 3.93
CA ALA A 40 9.01 6.25 2.99
C ALA A 40 8.71 4.90 2.34
N ARG A 41 9.75 4.20 1.85
CA ARG A 41 9.64 2.88 1.22
C ARG A 41 9.03 1.87 2.18
N ALA A 42 9.55 1.80 3.41
CA ALA A 42 9.07 0.88 4.42
C ALA A 42 7.58 1.08 4.75
N ASP A 43 7.12 2.33 4.78
CA ASP A 43 5.72 2.66 5.04
C ASP A 43 4.81 2.30 3.87
N PHE A 44 5.21 2.59 2.62
CA PHE A 44 4.45 2.17 1.44
C PHE A 44 4.38 0.64 1.32
N ASP A 45 5.49 -0.08 1.53
CA ASP A 45 5.53 -1.54 1.51
C ASP A 45 4.63 -2.15 2.58
N ARG A 46 4.59 -1.56 3.78
CA ARG A 46 3.67 -2.02 4.83
C ARG A 46 2.23 -1.64 4.55
N ALA A 47 1.94 -0.49 3.93
CA ALA A 47 0.60 -0.15 3.49
C ALA A 47 0.06 -1.18 2.48
N LEU A 48 0.89 -1.57 1.51
CA LEU A 48 0.56 -2.58 0.50
C LEU A 48 0.42 -3.99 1.08
N ARG A 49 1.18 -4.34 2.13
CA ARG A 49 0.95 -5.60 2.87
C ARG A 49 -0.38 -5.64 3.63
N ILE A 50 -0.90 -4.48 4.05
CA ILE A 50 -2.18 -4.39 4.78
C ILE A 50 -3.35 -4.32 3.80
N ASN A 51 -3.21 -3.52 2.74
CA ASN A 51 -4.16 -3.40 1.67
C ASN A 51 -3.45 -3.52 0.31
N PRO A 52 -3.37 -4.74 -0.25
CA PRO A 52 -2.77 -4.97 -1.57
C PRO A 52 -3.54 -4.32 -2.73
N ALA A 53 -4.77 -3.85 -2.51
CA ALA A 53 -5.59 -3.16 -3.50
C ALA A 53 -5.58 -1.63 -3.31
N SER A 54 -4.60 -1.08 -2.58
CA SER A 54 -4.53 0.37 -2.34
C SER A 54 -3.88 1.10 -3.52
N ALA A 55 -4.70 1.63 -4.44
CA ALA A 55 -4.25 2.50 -5.53
C ALA A 55 -3.34 3.64 -5.04
N ARG A 56 -3.72 4.27 -3.91
CA ARG A 56 -2.94 5.37 -3.31
C ARG A 56 -1.57 4.94 -2.80
N ALA A 57 -1.43 3.73 -2.24
CA ALA A 57 -0.14 3.22 -1.77
C ALA A 57 0.80 2.93 -2.94
N TYR A 58 0.29 2.36 -4.03
CA TYR A 58 1.05 2.17 -5.26
C TYR A 58 1.48 3.51 -5.87
N HIS A 59 0.57 4.48 -5.98
CA HIS A 59 0.90 5.82 -6.48
C HIS A 59 1.97 6.51 -5.62
N GLY A 60 1.88 6.43 -4.29
CA GLY A 60 2.88 6.99 -3.37
C GLY A 60 4.25 6.34 -3.54
N ARG A 61 4.30 5.00 -3.69
CA ARG A 61 5.56 4.27 -3.92
C ARG A 61 6.13 4.54 -5.31
N ALA A 62 5.30 4.67 -6.34
CA ALA A 62 5.73 5.07 -7.69
C ALA A 62 6.45 6.42 -7.69
N ARG A 63 5.90 7.42 -6.99
CA ARG A 63 6.55 8.74 -6.83
C ARG A 63 7.90 8.64 -6.12
N LEU A 64 7.98 7.86 -5.05
CA LEU A 64 9.24 7.60 -4.35
C LEU A 64 10.28 6.96 -5.28
N LEU A 65 9.88 5.92 -6.01
CA LEU A 65 10.75 5.20 -6.94
C LEU A 65 11.28 6.12 -8.04
N PHE A 66 10.41 6.98 -8.58
CA PHE A 66 10.80 8.00 -9.56
C PHE A 66 11.84 8.98 -8.99
N GLU A 67 11.64 9.50 -7.77
CA GLU A 67 12.60 10.39 -7.10
C GLU A 67 13.95 9.70 -6.86
N THR A 68 13.94 8.40 -6.58
CA THR A 68 15.16 7.57 -6.44
C THR A 68 15.68 6.99 -7.75
N ARG A 69 15.12 7.41 -8.90
CA ARG A 69 15.51 7.00 -10.28
C ARG A 69 15.29 5.52 -10.63
N ASP A 70 14.48 4.80 -9.86
CA ASP A 70 14.03 3.44 -10.19
C ASP A 70 12.78 3.51 -11.09
N TYR A 71 12.98 4.00 -12.32
CA TYR A 71 11.89 4.34 -13.23
C TYR A 71 11.08 3.12 -13.69
N ALA A 72 11.73 1.97 -13.87
CA ALA A 72 11.05 0.75 -14.30
C ALA A 72 9.99 0.34 -13.28
N ARG A 73 10.36 0.25 -12.00
CA ARG A 73 9.43 -0.11 -10.93
C ARG A 73 8.41 1.01 -10.65
N ALA A 74 8.77 2.27 -10.87
CA ALA A 74 7.83 3.37 -10.78
C ALA A 74 6.69 3.24 -11.80
N ILE A 75 7.01 2.86 -13.05
CA ILE A 75 6.01 2.63 -14.11
C ILE A 75 5.08 1.47 -13.73
N ASP A 76 5.63 0.38 -13.21
CA ASP A 76 4.82 -0.79 -12.81
C ASP A 76 3.85 -0.45 -11.67
N ASP A 77 4.33 0.25 -10.64
CA ASP A 77 3.47 0.71 -9.54
C ASP A 77 2.42 1.72 -10.03
N MET A 78 2.77 2.62 -10.96
CA MET A 78 1.82 3.59 -11.51
C MET A 78 0.72 2.90 -12.33
N ARG A 79 1.06 1.91 -13.15
CA ARG A 79 0.09 1.06 -13.86
C ARG A 79 -0.84 0.38 -12.88
N ARG A 80 -0.28 -0.21 -11.82
CA ARG A 80 -1.08 -0.88 -10.80
C ARG A 80 -2.02 0.08 -10.06
N ALA A 81 -1.58 1.32 -9.84
CA ALA A 81 -2.43 2.37 -9.26
C ALA A 81 -3.61 2.73 -10.17
N LEU A 82 -3.39 2.81 -11.49
CA LEU A 82 -4.44 3.08 -12.49
C LEU A 82 -5.43 1.93 -12.60
N ASP A 83 -4.98 0.67 -12.57
CA ASP A 83 -5.85 -0.51 -12.62
C ASP A 83 -6.79 -0.62 -11.41
N LEU A 84 -6.44 0.04 -10.30
CA LEU A 84 -7.15 -0.02 -9.01
C LEU A 84 -7.92 1.27 -8.68
N ALA A 85 -7.89 2.28 -9.56
CA ALA A 85 -8.57 3.57 -9.39
C ALA A 85 -10.07 3.45 -9.69
#